data_AF-A0A9E5RWF2-F1
#
_entry.id   AF-A0A9E5RWF2-F1
#
_cell.length_a   1.000
_cell.length_b   1.000
_cell.length_c   1.000
_cell.angle_alpha   90.00
_cell.angle_beta   90.00
_cell.angle_gamma   90.00
#
_symmetry.space_group_name_H-M   'P 1'
#
loop_
_entity.id
_entity.type
_entity.pdbx_description
1 polymer ?
#
loop_
_entity_poly.entity_id
_entity_poly.type
_entity_poly.pdbx_seq_one_letter_code
_entity_poly.pdbx_strand_id
1 'polypeptide(L)'
;MKYFFASFLVPLVPCYLGLTSIQTFAGDYKSQSSPIHNSSSSPNGGFYTVAEKLLQEQINLLGRIERSLAQPDPNRVRSANGQIFVQAKTIETFVKKQDPNFRTSCNYALITSQNADNSQAQIYCSLYASSQELLKLSPVLDRILSRRGESALVRELPLVSGERKSDMVLPMSPVERPNLGKKATVFEIYEPNLPPSPPPVIGQPTKKPFVNYFPPMQGALAIPQEAPTILETAEKYITLAKAGFPQDSKFNNPRETAAALDKFAYDLDPQEPQTYAKFLALPNTGIFRVLPYLAYHRPLNRLENRLVKTVGERYPFPSLAETKQGFTPNLALQLVGERFQVLPSGVDRNFMADLGNIPIEKLDGNLKTVTPEIRAAFLNYQPPQKLNALQVEQRQLLVSKNPDNSIVSANAPVRLNHTYLLRSLQFQLPEAILTGKQLTPKERLQIDELLKIQSSDRIIAFRPVRQRSDGSYTVLWRVIKEFNAPQIDDLETYLKY
;
A
#
# COMPACT_ATOMS: atom_id res chain seq x y z
N MET A 1 -34.06 57.53 35.95
CA MET A 1 -35.35 57.71 35.24
C MET A 1 -35.26 57.06 33.88
N LYS A 2 -36.26 56.23 33.55
CA LYS A 2 -36.88 55.95 32.23
C LYS A 2 -36.00 55.71 30.98
N TYR A 3 -36.18 54.50 30.45
CA TYR A 3 -36.03 53.97 29.08
C TYR A 3 -36.05 54.96 27.90
N PHE A 4 -35.32 54.66 26.81
CA PHE A 4 -35.93 54.22 25.54
C PHE A 4 -34.90 53.69 24.52
N PHE A 5 -35.37 52.71 23.75
CA PHE A 5 -34.77 51.98 22.62
C PHE A 5 -34.45 52.88 21.41
N ALA A 6 -33.40 52.53 20.67
CA ALA A 6 -33.41 52.58 19.19
C ALA A 6 -32.39 51.58 18.62
N SER A 7 -32.92 50.54 17.98
CA SER A 7 -32.21 49.56 17.16
C SER A 7 -31.76 50.18 15.83
N PHE A 8 -30.54 49.88 15.37
CA PHE A 8 -30.25 49.74 13.93
C PHE A 8 -29.07 48.77 13.71
N LEU A 9 -29.43 47.62 13.14
CA LEU A 9 -28.74 46.71 12.20
C LEU A 9 -27.20 46.57 12.16
N VAL A 10 -26.82 45.31 12.40
CA VAL A 10 -25.59 44.49 12.19
C VAL A 10 -25.23 44.44 10.67
N PRO A 11 -23.96 44.21 10.21
CA PRO A 11 -23.16 43.09 10.68
C PRO A 11 -21.69 43.27 11.05
N LEU A 12 -21.41 42.76 12.24
CA LEU A 12 -20.17 42.16 12.71
C LEU A 12 -19.76 40.99 11.83
N VAL A 13 -18.49 41.02 11.41
CA VAL A 13 -17.73 39.88 10.89
C VAL A 13 -17.30 39.02 12.09
N PRO A 14 -17.69 37.72 12.19
CA PRO A 14 -17.13 36.83 13.18
C PRO A 14 -16.11 35.87 12.56
N CYS A 15 -15.02 35.72 13.30
CA CYS A 15 -14.02 34.66 13.22
C CYS A 15 -14.65 33.28 12.97
N TYR A 16 -14.07 32.53 12.03
CA TYR A 16 -14.14 31.07 12.02
C TYR A 16 -12.74 30.48 12.10
N LEU A 17 -12.56 29.68 13.15
CA LEU A 17 -11.45 28.79 13.42
C LEU A 17 -11.26 27.82 12.26
N GLY A 18 -10.03 27.71 11.78
CA GLY A 18 -9.61 26.75 10.78
C GLY A 18 -9.64 25.33 11.32
N LEU A 19 -10.69 24.59 11.00
CA LEU A 19 -10.68 23.13 11.00
C LEU A 19 -10.11 22.68 9.65
N THR A 20 -8.89 22.14 9.69
CA THR A 20 -8.24 21.48 8.55
C THR A 20 -9.03 20.22 8.19
N SER A 21 -9.90 20.34 7.18
CA SER A 21 -10.45 19.18 6.51
C SER A 21 -9.34 18.47 5.73
N ILE A 22 -9.08 17.23 6.10
CA ILE A 22 -8.32 16.29 5.28
C ILE A 22 -9.19 16.05 4.04
N GLN A 23 -8.89 16.76 2.96
CA GLN A 23 -9.43 16.49 1.64
C GLN A 23 -8.95 15.11 1.22
N THR A 24 -9.76 14.10 1.54
CA THR A 24 -9.74 12.87 0.77
C THR A 24 -10.14 13.27 -0.65
N PHE A 25 -9.25 13.02 -1.62
CA PHE A 25 -9.56 13.11 -3.05
C PHE A 25 -10.64 12.06 -3.39
N ALA A 26 -11.88 12.35 -3.01
CA ALA A 26 -13.08 11.75 -3.54
C ALA A 26 -13.40 12.52 -4.83
N GLY A 27 -12.63 12.23 -5.88
CA GLY A 27 -13.03 12.58 -7.23
C GLY A 27 -14.26 11.74 -7.58
N ASP A 28 -15.45 12.25 -7.27
CA ASP A 28 -16.70 11.79 -7.86
C ASP A 28 -16.57 11.94 -9.38
N TYR A 29 -16.24 10.85 -10.06
CA TYR A 29 -16.38 10.78 -11.50
C TYR A 29 -17.89 10.70 -11.79
N LYS A 30 -18.54 11.87 -11.85
CA LYS A 30 -19.86 12.01 -12.48
C LYS A 30 -19.70 11.60 -13.93
N SER A 31 -20.21 10.42 -14.27
CA SER A 31 -20.50 10.06 -15.65
C SER A 31 -21.51 11.06 -16.19
N GLN A 32 -21.05 12.10 -16.87
CA GLN A 32 -21.87 12.96 -17.72
C GLN A 32 -22.33 12.11 -18.91
N SER A 33 -23.43 11.38 -18.75
CA SER A 33 -24.22 10.93 -19.88
C SER A 33 -25.18 12.06 -20.26
N SER A 34 -24.68 13.01 -21.06
CA SER A 34 -25.55 13.91 -21.81
C SER A 34 -26.04 13.17 -23.06
N PRO A 35 -27.34 13.21 -23.42
CA PRO A 35 -27.82 12.64 -24.67
C PRO A 35 -27.44 13.60 -25.81
N ILE A 36 -26.48 13.21 -26.64
CA ILE A 36 -26.22 13.95 -27.89
C ILE A 36 -27.12 13.36 -28.98
N HIS A 37 -28.01 14.22 -29.49
CA HIS A 37 -28.83 13.98 -30.67
C HIS A 37 -27.97 13.75 -31.91
N ASN A 38 -28.34 12.70 -32.65
CA ASN A 38 -28.04 12.35 -34.04
C ASN A 38 -27.00 13.17 -34.81
N SER A 39 -25.95 12.47 -35.26
CA SER A 39 -25.25 12.79 -36.51
C SER A 39 -25.13 11.50 -37.34
N SER A 40 -25.48 11.64 -38.61
CA SER A 40 -25.67 10.66 -39.68
C SER A 40 -24.62 9.55 -39.82
N SER A 41 -25.11 8.30 -39.71
CA SER A 41 -24.84 7.10 -40.53
C SER A 41 -23.48 6.94 -41.25
N SER A 42 -22.62 6.12 -40.66
CA SER A 42 -21.97 5.00 -41.36
C SER A 42 -22.56 3.71 -40.80
N PRO A 43 -22.96 2.71 -41.62
CA PRO A 43 -23.59 1.47 -41.14
C PRO A 43 -22.68 0.65 -40.21
N ASN A 44 -21.36 0.87 -40.25
CA ASN A 44 -20.39 0.20 -39.40
C ASN A 44 -20.02 0.96 -38.11
N GLY A 45 -20.36 2.25 -37.99
CA GLY A 45 -19.96 3.07 -36.84
C GLY A 45 -20.65 2.68 -35.53
N GLY A 46 -21.89 2.17 -35.61
CA GLY A 46 -22.66 1.74 -34.43
C GLY A 46 -22.14 0.44 -33.81
N PHE A 47 -21.66 -0.52 -34.63
CA PHE A 47 -21.12 -1.78 -34.14
C PHE A 47 -19.88 -1.57 -33.28
N TYR A 48 -18.85 -0.91 -33.84
CA TYR A 48 -17.57 -0.73 -33.16
C TYR A 48 -17.72 0.10 -31.89
N THR A 49 -18.57 1.14 -31.89
CA THR A 49 -18.82 1.96 -30.68
C THR A 49 -19.45 1.13 -29.54
N VAL A 50 -20.44 0.29 -29.86
CA VAL A 50 -21.10 -0.56 -28.85
C VAL A 50 -20.16 -1.69 -28.40
N ALA A 51 -19.45 -2.32 -29.34
CA ALA A 51 -18.50 -3.38 -29.04
C ALA A 51 -17.31 -2.88 -28.22
N GLU A 52 -16.79 -1.69 -28.50
CA GLU A 52 -15.71 -1.04 -27.75
C GLU A 52 -16.14 -0.80 -26.30
N LYS A 53 -17.35 -0.27 -26.09
CA LYS A 53 -17.93 -0.08 -24.75
C LYS A 53 -18.04 -1.40 -24.00
N LEU A 54 -18.59 -2.45 -24.63
CA LEU A 54 -18.75 -3.76 -24.01
C LEU A 54 -17.41 -4.41 -23.68
N LEU A 55 -16.41 -4.26 -24.55
CA LEU A 55 -15.05 -4.74 -24.33
C LEU A 55 -14.39 -4.00 -23.17
N GLN A 56 -14.54 -2.68 -23.10
CA GLN A 56 -14.01 -1.88 -21.99
C GLN A 56 -14.69 -2.23 -20.66
N GLU A 57 -16.00 -2.46 -20.65
CA GLU A 57 -16.74 -2.95 -19.48
C GLU A 57 -16.27 -4.35 -19.04
N GLN A 58 -16.01 -5.25 -19.99
CA GLN A 58 -15.48 -6.59 -19.73
C GLN A 58 -14.07 -6.54 -19.12
N ILE A 59 -13.19 -5.67 -19.65
CA ILE A 59 -11.84 -5.41 -19.10
C ILE A 59 -11.94 -4.87 -17.66
N ASN A 60 -12.87 -3.94 -17.43
CA ASN A 60 -13.12 -3.37 -16.11
C ASN A 60 -13.66 -4.41 -15.13
N LEU A 61 -14.55 -5.30 -15.57
CA LEU A 61 -15.09 -6.39 -14.77
C LEU A 61 -14.01 -7.37 -14.36
N LEU A 62 -13.12 -7.76 -15.28
CA LEU A 62 -12.02 -8.67 -14.98
C LEU A 62 -11.10 -8.11 -13.87
N GLY A 63 -10.71 -6.82 -13.96
CA GLY A 63 -9.95 -6.18 -12.89
C GLY A 63 -10.72 -6.01 -11.57
N ARG A 64 -12.06 -5.94 -11.60
CA ARG A 64 -12.90 -5.92 -10.39
C ARG A 64 -12.95 -7.29 -9.71
N ILE A 65 -13.05 -8.37 -10.48
CA ILE A 65 -13.06 -9.75 -9.97
C ILE A 65 -11.73 -10.05 -9.27
N GLU A 66 -10.60 -9.70 -9.87
CA GLU A 66 -9.29 -9.95 -9.22
C GLU A 66 -9.14 -9.22 -7.89
N ARG A 67 -9.55 -7.95 -7.85
CA ARG A 67 -9.52 -7.17 -6.61
C ARG A 67 -10.46 -7.76 -5.55
N SER A 68 -11.63 -8.26 -5.94
CA SER A 68 -12.56 -8.88 -5.00
C SER A 68 -12.02 -10.22 -4.49
N LEU A 69 -11.33 -11.00 -5.33
CA LEU A 69 -10.64 -12.23 -4.91
C LEU A 69 -9.50 -11.94 -3.93
N ALA A 70 -8.76 -10.85 -4.10
CA ALA A 70 -7.64 -10.49 -3.23
C ALA A 70 -8.06 -9.86 -1.88
N GLN A 71 -9.26 -9.28 -1.78
CA GLN A 71 -9.71 -8.52 -0.60
C GLN A 71 -10.70 -9.31 0.27
N PRO A 72 -10.66 -9.13 1.61
CA PRO A 72 -11.56 -9.85 2.53
C PRO A 72 -13.03 -9.45 2.49
N ASP A 73 -13.37 -8.31 1.90
CA ASP A 73 -14.73 -7.77 1.89
C ASP A 73 -15.72 -8.66 1.08
N PRO A 74 -16.71 -9.31 1.72
CA PRO A 74 -17.68 -10.17 1.03
C PRO A 74 -18.59 -9.39 0.07
N ASN A 75 -18.84 -8.10 0.31
CA ASN A 75 -19.70 -7.30 -0.56
C ASN A 75 -19.09 -7.07 -1.94
N ARG A 76 -17.76 -7.03 -2.02
CA ARG A 76 -17.03 -6.93 -3.31
C ARG A 76 -17.15 -8.20 -4.12
N VAL A 77 -17.08 -9.36 -3.46
CA VAL A 77 -17.27 -10.66 -4.11
C VAL A 77 -18.70 -10.76 -4.64
N ARG A 78 -19.69 -10.38 -3.84
CA ARG A 78 -21.10 -10.34 -4.24
C ARG A 78 -21.36 -9.42 -5.43
N SER A 79 -20.83 -8.19 -5.38
CA SER A 79 -20.95 -7.21 -6.44
C SER A 79 -20.30 -7.71 -7.74
N ALA A 80 -19.11 -8.32 -7.66
CA ALA A 80 -18.44 -8.90 -8.81
C ALA A 80 -19.26 -10.06 -9.42
N ASN A 81 -19.79 -10.96 -8.60
CA ASN A 81 -20.63 -12.06 -9.09
C ASN A 81 -21.89 -11.54 -9.81
N GLY A 82 -22.59 -10.57 -9.23
CA GLY A 82 -23.75 -9.94 -9.87
C GLY A 82 -23.42 -9.26 -11.21
N GLN A 83 -22.27 -8.59 -11.30
CA GLN A 83 -21.83 -7.95 -12.55
C GLN A 83 -21.49 -8.96 -13.66
N ILE A 84 -20.97 -10.15 -13.32
CA ILE A 84 -20.74 -11.23 -14.30
C ILE A 84 -22.06 -11.58 -15.01
N PHE A 85 -23.14 -11.78 -14.27
CA PHE A 85 -24.44 -12.11 -14.86
C PHE A 85 -25.01 -10.99 -15.74
N VAL A 86 -24.97 -9.74 -15.25
CA VAL A 86 -25.46 -8.57 -16.00
C VAL A 86 -24.68 -8.38 -17.29
N GLN A 87 -23.35 -8.46 -17.22
CA GLN A 87 -22.48 -8.30 -18.40
C GLN A 87 -22.70 -9.44 -19.38
N ALA A 88 -22.80 -10.68 -18.90
CA ALA A 88 -23.04 -11.84 -19.75
C ALA A 88 -24.35 -11.73 -20.52
N LYS A 89 -25.42 -11.27 -19.86
CA LYS A 89 -26.71 -11.09 -20.53
C LYS A 89 -26.69 -9.95 -21.55
N THR A 90 -25.94 -8.90 -21.26
CA THR A 90 -25.79 -7.74 -22.14
C THR A 90 -25.01 -8.14 -23.40
N ILE A 91 -23.91 -8.88 -23.25
CA ILE A 91 -23.12 -9.43 -24.36
C ILE A 91 -23.95 -10.44 -25.16
N GLU A 92 -24.67 -11.36 -24.53
CA GLU A 92 -25.54 -12.31 -25.24
C GLU A 92 -26.59 -11.59 -26.09
N THR A 93 -27.20 -10.52 -25.55
CA THR A 93 -28.20 -9.72 -26.29
C THR A 93 -27.56 -8.96 -27.46
N PHE A 94 -26.35 -8.44 -27.28
CA PHE A 94 -25.59 -7.80 -28.36
C PHE A 94 -25.23 -8.80 -29.46
N VAL A 95 -24.69 -9.95 -29.11
CA VAL A 95 -24.24 -10.98 -30.04
C VAL A 95 -25.44 -11.55 -30.81
N LYS A 96 -26.56 -11.82 -30.13
CA LYS A 96 -27.81 -12.30 -30.77
C LYS A 96 -28.37 -11.32 -31.81
N LYS A 97 -28.13 -10.01 -31.65
CA LYS A 97 -28.51 -8.99 -32.65
C LYS A 97 -27.63 -9.03 -33.89
N GLN A 98 -26.36 -9.45 -33.75
CA GLN A 98 -25.44 -9.58 -34.88
C GLN A 98 -25.65 -10.90 -35.62
N ASP A 99 -25.80 -11.99 -34.87
CA ASP A 99 -26.08 -13.32 -35.41
C ASP A 99 -27.06 -14.08 -34.50
N PRO A 100 -28.30 -14.35 -34.97
CA PRO A 100 -29.26 -15.18 -34.24
C PRO A 100 -28.75 -16.60 -33.92
N ASN A 101 -27.83 -17.15 -34.73
CA ASN A 101 -27.24 -18.48 -34.58
C ASN A 101 -25.83 -18.44 -33.97
N PHE A 102 -25.49 -17.38 -33.24
CA PHE A 102 -24.15 -17.14 -32.68
C PHE A 102 -23.52 -18.33 -31.91
N ARG A 103 -24.34 -19.20 -31.29
CA ARG A 103 -23.86 -20.34 -30.52
C ARG A 103 -23.11 -21.36 -31.38
N THR A 104 -23.53 -21.56 -32.62
CA THR A 104 -22.87 -22.50 -33.55
C THR A 104 -21.81 -21.79 -34.38
N SER A 105 -22.07 -20.57 -34.84
CA SER A 105 -21.14 -19.80 -35.66
C SER A 105 -19.89 -19.34 -34.90
N CYS A 106 -20.00 -18.96 -33.62
CA CYS A 106 -18.83 -18.54 -32.84
C CYS A 106 -17.90 -19.70 -32.47
N ASN A 107 -18.44 -20.90 -32.25
CA ASN A 107 -17.61 -22.09 -32.05
C ASN A 107 -16.77 -22.40 -33.29
N TYR A 108 -17.33 -22.22 -34.49
CA TYR A 108 -16.61 -22.39 -35.74
C TYR A 108 -15.60 -21.24 -35.96
N ALA A 109 -16.04 -19.99 -35.80
CA ALA A 109 -15.23 -18.79 -36.05
C ALA A 109 -13.98 -18.71 -35.18
N LEU A 110 -14.05 -19.12 -33.90
CA LEU A 110 -12.89 -19.13 -33.00
C LEU A 110 -11.84 -20.16 -33.41
N ILE A 111 -12.24 -21.27 -34.06
CA ILE A 111 -11.36 -22.35 -34.53
C ILE A 111 -10.69 -21.96 -35.87
N THR A 112 -11.42 -21.30 -36.78
CA THR A 112 -10.91 -20.90 -38.12
C THR A 112 -10.25 -19.51 -38.18
N SER A 113 -10.14 -18.80 -37.06
CA SER A 113 -9.71 -17.38 -36.97
C SER A 113 -8.25 -17.05 -37.37
N GLN A 114 -7.52 -17.96 -38.03
CA GLN A 114 -6.24 -17.64 -38.65
C GLN A 114 -6.36 -17.01 -40.04
N ASN A 115 -7.52 -17.10 -40.71
CA ASN A 115 -7.73 -16.53 -42.04
C ASN A 115 -8.79 -15.42 -41.99
N ALA A 116 -8.30 -14.18 -42.00
CA ALA A 116 -9.06 -12.95 -41.83
C ALA A 116 -9.97 -12.64 -43.02
N ASP A 117 -11.29 -12.69 -42.81
CA ASP A 117 -12.25 -12.01 -43.70
C ASP A 117 -13.41 -11.33 -42.93
N ASN A 118 -13.50 -11.50 -41.60
CA ASN A 118 -14.59 -10.89 -40.82
C ASN A 118 -14.14 -10.46 -39.41
N SER A 119 -13.49 -9.29 -39.33
CA SER A 119 -13.01 -8.69 -38.06
C SER A 119 -14.16 -8.48 -37.05
N GLN A 120 -15.39 -8.21 -37.51
CA GLN A 120 -16.56 -8.06 -36.64
C GLN A 120 -16.96 -9.38 -35.99
N ALA A 121 -16.94 -10.49 -36.74
CA ALA A 121 -17.21 -11.83 -36.21
C ALA A 121 -16.20 -12.23 -35.14
N GLN A 122 -14.93 -11.94 -35.37
CA GLN A 122 -13.88 -12.17 -34.38
C GLN A 122 -14.14 -11.40 -33.08
N ILE A 123 -14.56 -10.13 -33.15
CA ILE A 123 -14.85 -9.30 -31.97
C ILE A 123 -16.02 -9.87 -31.16
N TYR A 124 -17.19 -10.05 -31.78
CA TYR A 124 -18.38 -10.44 -31.00
C TYR A 124 -18.29 -11.89 -30.49
N CYS A 125 -17.65 -12.80 -31.23
CA CYS A 125 -17.44 -14.17 -30.76
C CYS A 125 -16.40 -14.25 -29.63
N SER A 126 -15.33 -13.46 -29.69
CA SER A 126 -14.35 -13.39 -28.62
C SER A 126 -14.94 -12.76 -27.35
N LEU A 127 -15.79 -11.72 -27.47
CA LEU A 127 -16.54 -11.17 -26.35
C LEU A 127 -17.48 -12.19 -25.71
N TYR A 128 -18.21 -12.94 -26.53
CA TYR A 128 -19.09 -14.01 -26.05
C TYR A 128 -18.30 -15.11 -25.32
N ALA A 129 -17.20 -15.59 -25.90
CA ALA A 129 -16.35 -16.61 -25.30
C ALA A 129 -15.76 -16.15 -23.96
N SER A 130 -15.23 -14.93 -23.89
CA SER A 130 -14.76 -14.32 -22.64
C SER A 130 -15.87 -14.30 -21.58
N SER A 131 -17.09 -13.92 -21.97
CA SER A 131 -18.23 -13.92 -21.06
C SER A 131 -18.61 -15.31 -20.56
N GLN A 132 -18.53 -16.35 -21.41
CA GLN A 132 -18.82 -17.73 -20.98
C GLN A 132 -17.76 -18.24 -20.02
N GLU A 133 -16.49 -17.89 -20.22
CA GLU A 133 -15.44 -18.21 -19.26
C GLU A 133 -15.67 -17.51 -17.92
N LEU A 134 -15.99 -16.21 -17.89
CA LEU A 134 -16.26 -15.51 -16.64
C LEU A 134 -17.46 -16.09 -15.88
N LEU A 135 -18.49 -16.62 -16.56
CA LEU A 135 -19.62 -17.28 -15.90
C LEU A 135 -19.20 -18.55 -15.12
N LYS A 136 -18.11 -19.22 -15.53
CA LYS A 136 -17.57 -20.36 -14.78
C LYS A 136 -16.99 -19.96 -13.42
N LEU A 137 -16.70 -18.67 -13.19
CA LEU A 137 -16.26 -18.15 -11.90
C LEU A 137 -17.39 -18.04 -10.87
N SER A 138 -18.66 -17.96 -11.28
CA SER A 138 -19.79 -17.79 -10.35
C SER A 138 -19.81 -18.82 -9.21
N PRO A 139 -19.72 -20.15 -9.44
CA PRO A 139 -19.68 -21.12 -8.34
C PRO A 139 -18.45 -20.96 -7.43
N VAL A 140 -17.31 -20.52 -7.97
CA VAL A 140 -16.10 -20.23 -7.18
C VAL A 140 -16.32 -19.01 -6.30
N LEU A 141 -16.89 -17.94 -6.85
CA LEU A 141 -17.21 -16.72 -6.13
C LEU A 141 -18.25 -16.98 -5.03
N ASP A 142 -19.28 -17.79 -5.30
CA ASP A 142 -20.29 -18.15 -4.29
C ASP A 142 -19.69 -18.95 -3.12
N ARG A 143 -18.77 -19.89 -3.41
CA ARG A 143 -18.00 -20.60 -2.37
C ARG A 143 -17.18 -19.63 -1.52
N ILE A 144 -16.52 -18.66 -2.16
CA ILE A 144 -15.74 -17.63 -1.46
C ILE A 144 -16.65 -16.74 -0.60
N LEU A 145 -17.79 -16.33 -1.16
CA LEU A 145 -18.77 -15.45 -0.50
C LEU A 145 -19.33 -16.13 0.75
N SER A 146 -19.69 -17.42 0.65
CA SER A 146 -20.13 -18.24 1.79
C SER A 146 -19.07 -18.26 2.90
N ARG A 147 -17.80 -18.52 2.57
CA ARG A 147 -16.70 -18.55 3.56
C ARG A 147 -16.40 -17.18 4.16
N ARG A 148 -16.50 -16.10 3.37
CA ARG A 148 -16.21 -14.73 3.85
C ARG A 148 -17.37 -14.09 4.59
N GLY A 149 -18.59 -14.59 4.40
CA GLY A 149 -19.76 -14.13 5.13
C GLY A 149 -19.71 -14.42 6.64
N GLU A 150 -18.82 -15.32 7.06
CA GLU A 150 -18.52 -15.60 8.48
C GLU A 150 -17.46 -14.64 9.05
N SER A 151 -16.64 -14.01 8.20
CA SER A 151 -15.52 -13.15 8.61
C SER A 151 -15.90 -11.67 8.78
N ALA A 152 -17.00 -11.25 8.17
CA ALA A 152 -17.58 -9.93 8.31
C ALA A 152 -19.08 -10.01 8.05
N LEU A 153 -19.88 -9.22 8.77
CA LEU A 153 -21.32 -9.11 8.53
C LEU A 153 -21.57 -8.77 7.06
N VAL A 154 -22.12 -9.73 6.31
CA VAL A 154 -22.70 -9.47 4.98
C VAL A 154 -23.90 -8.58 5.22
N ARG A 155 -23.73 -7.27 5.16
CA ARG A 155 -24.90 -6.40 5.00
C ARG A 155 -25.59 -6.81 3.72
N GLU A 156 -26.91 -6.66 3.69
CA GLU A 156 -27.59 -6.51 2.42
C GLU A 156 -26.81 -5.45 1.64
N LEU A 157 -26.37 -5.76 0.42
CA LEU A 157 -25.92 -4.70 -0.48
C LEU A 157 -27.00 -3.64 -0.38
N PRO A 158 -26.67 -2.34 -0.26
CA PRO A 158 -27.71 -1.34 -0.21
C PRO A 158 -28.66 -1.65 -1.36
N LEU A 159 -29.89 -2.07 -1.01
CA LEU A 159 -31.03 -2.23 -1.90
C LEU A 159 -31.23 -3.58 -2.64
N VAL A 160 -30.93 -4.77 -2.08
CA VAL A 160 -31.46 -6.04 -2.68
C VAL A 160 -32.95 -6.26 -2.35
N SER A 161 -33.41 -5.76 -1.21
CA SER A 161 -34.79 -5.36 -0.95
C SER A 161 -34.83 -3.84 -1.05
N GLY A 162 -35.74 -3.26 -1.84
CA GLY A 162 -35.89 -1.80 -1.89
C GLY A 162 -36.24 -1.24 -0.51
N GLU A 163 -35.26 -0.75 0.23
CA GLU A 163 -35.51 -0.02 1.46
C GLU A 163 -35.84 1.44 1.13
N ARG A 164 -36.97 1.91 1.66
CA ARG A 164 -37.22 3.34 1.78
C ARG A 164 -36.14 3.88 2.74
N LYS A 165 -35.30 4.82 2.30
CA LYS A 165 -34.60 5.69 3.24
C LYS A 165 -35.68 6.34 4.09
N SER A 166 -35.83 5.94 5.35
CA SER A 166 -36.80 6.56 6.24
C SER A 166 -36.29 7.96 6.57
N ASP A 167 -36.70 8.95 5.78
CA ASP A 167 -36.59 10.34 6.17
C ASP A 167 -37.58 10.55 7.33
N MET A 168 -37.11 11.00 8.50
CA MET A 168 -37.94 11.10 9.72
C MET A 168 -39.17 12.00 9.55
N VAL A 169 -39.23 12.76 8.46
CA VAL A 169 -40.23 13.80 8.21
C VAL A 169 -41.20 13.45 7.06
N LEU A 170 -40.88 12.48 6.18
CA LEU A 170 -41.68 12.23 4.98
C LEU A 170 -42.29 10.81 4.92
N PRO A 171 -43.63 10.67 4.94
CA PRO A 171 -44.32 9.37 4.98
C PRO A 171 -44.22 8.55 3.68
N MET A 172 -43.69 9.12 2.60
CA MET A 172 -43.44 8.42 1.33
C MET A 172 -42.08 8.82 0.75
N SER A 173 -41.01 8.26 1.31
CA SER A 173 -39.67 8.45 0.74
C SER A 173 -39.51 7.68 -0.58
N PRO A 174 -38.85 8.25 -1.60
CA PRO A 174 -38.69 7.61 -2.91
C PRO A 174 -37.85 6.33 -2.83
N VAL A 175 -38.28 5.31 -3.58
CA VAL A 175 -37.57 4.03 -3.68
C VAL A 175 -36.38 4.19 -4.63
N GLU A 176 -35.17 4.25 -4.08
CA GLU A 176 -33.93 4.24 -4.86
C GLU A 176 -33.62 2.77 -5.23
N ARG A 177 -33.58 2.41 -6.51
CA ARG A 177 -33.16 1.07 -6.96
C ARG A 177 -31.63 0.99 -6.99
N PRO A 178 -31.00 -0.14 -6.62
CA PRO A 178 -29.55 -0.25 -6.64
C PRO A 178 -29.02 -0.12 -8.06
N ASN A 179 -27.90 0.57 -8.20
CA ASN A 179 -27.05 0.44 -9.36
C ASN A 179 -25.94 -0.56 -9.00
N LEU A 180 -26.05 -1.80 -9.49
CA LEU A 180 -25.05 -2.86 -9.30
C LEU A 180 -23.66 -2.47 -9.84
N GLY A 181 -23.56 -1.42 -10.65
CA GLY A 181 -22.31 -0.82 -11.12
C GLY A 181 -21.61 0.10 -10.11
N LYS A 182 -22.28 0.50 -9.02
CA LYS A 182 -21.69 1.30 -7.92
C LYS A 182 -20.97 0.39 -6.92
N LYS A 183 -19.89 0.91 -6.33
CA LYS A 183 -19.04 0.20 -5.36
C LYS A 183 -19.80 -0.04 -4.05
N ALA A 184 -19.72 -1.25 -3.50
CA ALA A 184 -20.27 -1.53 -2.18
C ALA A 184 -19.53 -0.76 -1.08
N THR A 185 -20.25 -0.34 -0.05
CA THR A 185 -19.69 0.26 1.17
C THR A 185 -19.02 -0.82 2.01
N VAL A 186 -17.78 -0.55 2.46
CA VAL A 186 -16.96 -1.50 3.21
C VAL A 186 -17.44 -1.56 4.67
N PHE A 187 -17.37 -2.73 5.31
CA PHE A 187 -17.53 -2.85 6.76
C PHE A 187 -16.26 -2.33 7.45
N GLU A 188 -16.35 -1.19 8.13
CA GLU A 188 -15.31 -0.75 9.06
C GLU A 188 -15.56 -1.48 10.39
N ILE A 189 -14.75 -2.51 10.69
CA ILE A 189 -14.67 -3.01 12.07
C ILE A 189 -13.93 -1.91 12.83
N TYR A 190 -14.64 -1.18 13.69
CA TYR A 190 -14.05 -0.09 14.46
C TYR A 190 -13.14 -0.66 15.56
N GLU A 191 -11.94 -1.12 15.21
CA GLU A 191 -10.88 -1.27 16.19
C GLU A 191 -10.21 0.09 16.40
N PRO A 192 -10.27 0.68 17.60
CA PRO A 192 -9.60 1.96 17.83
C PRO A 192 -8.14 1.83 17.40
N ASN A 193 -7.63 2.82 16.66
CA ASN A 193 -6.21 2.87 16.33
C ASN A 193 -5.44 2.96 17.64
N LEU A 194 -4.98 1.82 18.16
CA LEU A 194 -4.17 1.78 19.36
C LEU A 194 -2.84 2.46 19.04
N PRO A 195 -2.29 3.25 19.98
CA PRO A 195 -0.94 3.76 19.81
C PRO A 195 0.03 2.57 19.62
N PRO A 196 1.09 2.75 18.81
CA PRO A 196 2.06 1.68 18.58
C PRO A 196 2.58 1.16 19.93
N SER A 197 2.51 -0.17 20.11
CA SER A 197 3.06 -0.79 21.31
C SER A 197 4.57 -0.55 21.36
N PRO A 198 5.15 -0.31 22.56
CA PRO A 198 6.59 -0.20 22.69
C PRO A 198 7.26 -1.51 22.22
N PRO A 199 8.48 -1.43 21.64
CA PRO A 199 9.17 -2.62 21.18
C PRO A 199 9.36 -3.62 22.33
N PRO A 200 9.19 -4.92 22.08
CA PRO A 200 9.32 -5.96 23.12
C PRO A 200 10.75 -5.98 23.67
N VAL A 201 10.86 -6.23 24.97
CA VAL A 201 12.15 -6.39 25.65
C VAL A 201 12.67 -7.81 25.38
N ILE A 202 13.73 -7.91 24.60
CA ILE A 202 14.35 -9.19 24.24
C ILE A 202 15.07 -9.75 25.47
N GLY A 203 14.92 -11.04 25.71
CA GLY A 203 15.58 -11.75 26.81
C GLY A 203 14.91 -11.61 28.18
N GLN A 204 13.79 -10.90 28.29
CA GLN A 204 12.99 -10.86 29.53
C GLN A 204 11.64 -11.58 29.34
N PRO A 205 11.12 -12.27 30.37
CA PRO A 205 9.77 -12.78 30.32
C PRO A 205 8.79 -11.61 30.15
N THR A 206 8.17 -11.49 28.98
CA THR A 206 7.12 -10.52 28.74
C THR A 206 5.98 -10.79 29.71
N LYS A 207 5.47 -9.73 30.39
CA LYS A 207 4.26 -9.86 31.20
C LYS A 207 3.19 -10.49 30.34
N LYS A 208 2.62 -11.61 30.79
CA LYS A 208 1.45 -12.20 30.15
C LYS A 208 0.38 -11.12 30.11
N PRO A 209 -0.25 -10.86 28.96
CA PRO A 209 -1.26 -9.82 28.86
C PRO A 209 -2.33 -10.05 29.94
N PHE A 210 -2.72 -9.00 30.65
CA PHE A 210 -3.67 -9.06 31.79
C PHE A 210 -5.05 -9.61 31.39
N VAL A 211 -5.32 -9.66 30.09
CA VAL A 211 -6.50 -10.23 29.47
C VAL A 211 -5.97 -11.14 28.35
N ASN A 212 -6.58 -12.31 28.13
CA ASN A 212 -6.36 -13.16 26.95
C ASN A 212 -6.87 -12.48 25.66
N TYR A 213 -6.61 -11.18 25.50
CA TYR A 213 -6.91 -10.45 24.30
C TYR A 213 -5.82 -10.76 23.28
N PHE A 214 -6.19 -11.61 22.33
CA PHE A 214 -5.44 -11.75 21.09
C PHE A 214 -6.07 -10.77 20.10
N PRO A 215 -5.29 -9.82 19.54
CA PRO A 215 -5.83 -8.99 18.48
C PRO A 215 -6.34 -9.90 17.36
N PRO A 216 -7.53 -9.65 16.80
CA PRO A 216 -8.10 -10.52 15.78
C PRO A 216 -7.12 -10.61 14.61
N MET A 217 -6.69 -11.83 14.30
CA MET A 217 -5.85 -12.05 13.13
C MET A 217 -6.70 -11.87 11.89
N GLN A 218 -6.34 -10.89 11.06
CA GLN A 218 -6.99 -10.72 9.77
C GLN A 218 -6.78 -11.96 8.88
N GLY A 219 -7.80 -12.27 8.07
CA GLY A 219 -7.81 -13.48 7.25
C GLY A 219 -6.62 -13.55 6.28
N ALA A 220 -5.97 -14.71 6.24
CA ALA A 220 -5.05 -15.07 5.17
C ALA A 220 -5.85 -15.71 4.04
N LEU A 221 -6.17 -14.92 3.02
CA LEU A 221 -7.06 -15.34 1.94
C LEU A 221 -6.24 -15.75 0.72
N ALA A 222 -6.03 -17.06 0.58
CA ALA A 222 -5.49 -17.62 -0.65
C ALA A 222 -6.57 -17.58 -1.75
N ILE A 223 -6.18 -17.18 -2.95
CA ILE A 223 -7.04 -17.25 -4.13
C ILE A 223 -7.16 -18.73 -4.52
N PRO A 224 -8.38 -19.28 -4.72
CA PRO A 224 -8.55 -20.66 -5.18
C PRO A 224 -7.85 -20.89 -6.53
N GLN A 225 -7.18 -22.03 -6.70
CA GLN A 225 -6.35 -22.30 -7.87
C GLN A 225 -7.13 -22.31 -9.19
N GLU A 226 -8.45 -22.57 -9.14
CA GLU A 226 -9.30 -22.56 -10.33
C GLU A 226 -9.48 -21.13 -10.89
N ALA A 227 -9.54 -20.11 -10.02
CA ALA A 227 -9.88 -18.75 -10.43
C ALA A 227 -8.85 -18.09 -11.36
N PRO A 228 -7.53 -18.14 -11.11
CA PRO A 228 -6.53 -17.60 -12.03
C PRO A 228 -6.61 -18.21 -13.43
N THR A 229 -6.79 -19.53 -13.53
CA THR A 229 -6.86 -20.21 -14.84
C THR A 229 -8.05 -19.75 -15.69
N ILE A 230 -9.20 -19.52 -15.05
CA ILE A 230 -10.39 -19.01 -15.74
C ILE A 230 -10.19 -17.55 -16.16
N LEU A 231 -9.59 -16.73 -15.29
CA LEU A 231 -9.30 -15.32 -15.59
C LEU A 231 -8.29 -15.17 -16.73
N GLU A 232 -7.22 -15.97 -16.73
CA GLU A 232 -6.23 -16.00 -17.82
C GLU A 232 -6.87 -16.42 -19.16
N THR A 233 -7.79 -17.39 -19.13
CA THR A 233 -8.51 -17.82 -20.34
C THR A 233 -9.44 -16.72 -20.84
N ALA A 234 -10.19 -16.06 -19.95
CA ALA A 234 -11.04 -14.93 -20.30
C ALA A 234 -10.23 -13.75 -20.86
N GLU A 235 -9.02 -13.51 -20.35
CA GLU A 235 -8.09 -12.48 -20.83
C GLU A 235 -7.52 -12.77 -22.22
N LYS A 236 -7.26 -14.05 -22.54
CA LYS A 236 -6.88 -14.46 -23.91
C LYS A 236 -7.95 -14.07 -24.92
N TYR A 237 -9.23 -14.35 -24.62
CA TYR A 237 -10.34 -13.95 -25.48
C TYR A 237 -10.52 -12.43 -25.57
N ILE A 238 -10.30 -11.68 -24.48
CA ILE A 238 -10.29 -10.21 -24.51
C ILE A 238 -9.18 -9.69 -25.43
N THR A 239 -8.00 -10.31 -25.39
CA THR A 239 -6.87 -9.94 -26.26
C THR A 239 -7.17 -10.23 -27.73
N LEU A 240 -7.81 -11.37 -28.02
CA LEU A 240 -8.29 -11.70 -29.37
C LEU A 240 -9.36 -10.70 -29.86
N ALA A 241 -10.27 -10.27 -28.97
CA ALA A 241 -11.26 -9.24 -29.31
C ALA A 241 -10.58 -7.91 -29.63
N LYS A 242 -9.61 -7.47 -28.81
CA LYS A 242 -8.83 -6.24 -29.04
C LYS A 242 -8.14 -6.22 -30.40
N ALA A 243 -7.56 -7.35 -30.82
CA ALA A 243 -6.86 -7.47 -32.09
C ALA A 243 -7.78 -7.26 -33.32
N GLY A 244 -9.10 -7.44 -33.15
CA GLY A 244 -10.08 -7.19 -34.22
C GLY A 244 -10.50 -5.72 -34.39
N PHE A 245 -10.13 -4.83 -33.45
CA PHE A 245 -10.45 -3.40 -33.54
C PHE A 245 -9.46 -2.64 -34.45
N PRO A 246 -9.89 -1.51 -35.05
CA PRO A 246 -8.98 -0.60 -35.75
C PRO A 246 -7.86 -0.08 -34.82
N GLN A 247 -6.71 0.28 -35.40
CA GLN A 247 -5.50 0.70 -34.66
C GLN A 247 -5.70 1.95 -33.77
N ASP A 248 -6.73 2.76 -34.04
CA ASP A 248 -7.02 3.98 -33.28
C ASP A 248 -7.79 3.72 -31.97
N SER A 249 -8.35 2.52 -31.77
CA SER A 249 -9.11 2.17 -30.56
C SER A 249 -8.18 1.95 -29.36
N LYS A 250 -8.38 2.73 -28.28
CA LYS A 250 -7.58 2.66 -27.05
C LYS A 250 -8.40 2.08 -25.90
N PHE A 251 -7.96 0.95 -25.38
CA PHE A 251 -8.57 0.31 -24.21
C PHE A 251 -7.76 0.59 -22.95
N ASN A 252 -8.45 1.04 -21.90
CA ASN A 252 -7.84 1.29 -20.59
C ASN A 252 -7.80 0.00 -19.77
N ASN A 253 -6.59 -0.44 -19.39
CA ASN A 253 -6.41 -1.59 -18.52
C ASN A 253 -6.38 -1.15 -17.04
N PRO A 254 -7.40 -1.49 -16.23
CA PRO A 254 -7.45 -1.09 -14.82
C PRO A 254 -6.33 -1.70 -13.97
N ARG A 255 -5.68 -2.79 -14.42
CA ARG A 255 -4.51 -3.37 -13.74
C ARG A 255 -3.28 -2.49 -13.92
N GLU A 256 -2.99 -2.09 -15.16
CA GLU A 256 -1.87 -1.20 -15.49
C GLU A 256 -2.04 0.16 -14.82
N THR A 257 -3.25 0.73 -14.88
CA THR A 257 -3.54 1.99 -14.18
C THR A 257 -3.37 1.85 -12.68
N ALA A 258 -3.84 0.76 -12.06
CA ALA A 258 -3.65 0.54 -10.63
C ALA A 258 -2.17 0.37 -10.26
N ALA A 259 -1.39 -0.36 -11.06
CA ALA A 259 0.04 -0.53 -10.84
C ALA A 259 0.81 0.78 -11.02
N ALA A 260 0.45 1.60 -12.01
CA ALA A 260 1.04 2.92 -12.23
C ALA A 260 0.70 3.88 -11.08
N LEU A 261 -0.56 3.90 -10.61
CA LEU A 261 -0.97 4.70 -9.45
C LEU A 261 -0.28 4.24 -8.17
N ASP A 262 -0.10 2.93 -8.00
CA ASP A 262 0.60 2.38 -6.84
C ASP A 262 2.08 2.78 -6.82
N LYS A 263 2.77 2.69 -7.96
CA LYS A 263 4.13 3.21 -8.12
C LYS A 263 4.18 4.71 -7.88
N PHE A 264 3.27 5.47 -8.46
CA PHE A 264 3.20 6.92 -8.22
C PHE A 264 2.97 7.25 -6.74
N ALA A 265 2.17 6.44 -6.03
CA ALA A 265 1.84 6.65 -4.63
C ALA A 265 2.98 6.31 -3.67
N TYR A 266 3.84 5.33 -3.98
CA TYR A 266 4.85 4.85 -3.02
C TYR A 266 6.29 4.90 -3.51
N ASP A 267 6.52 4.88 -4.83
CA ASP A 267 7.84 4.90 -5.45
C ASP A 267 8.30 6.34 -5.76
N LEU A 268 9.54 6.44 -6.23
CA LEU A 268 10.12 7.65 -6.80
C LEU A 268 9.44 8.03 -8.12
N ASP A 269 9.47 9.33 -8.40
CA ASP A 269 9.06 9.84 -9.70
C ASP A 269 10.16 9.46 -10.70
N PRO A 270 9.85 8.85 -11.87
CA PRO A 270 10.85 8.47 -12.86
C PRO A 270 11.83 9.59 -13.27
N GLN A 271 11.42 10.87 -13.14
CA GLN A 271 12.28 12.02 -13.45
C GLN A 271 13.25 12.40 -12.32
N GLU A 272 12.99 11.98 -11.08
CA GLU A 272 13.82 12.36 -9.92
C GLU A 272 15.24 11.76 -9.97
N PRO A 273 15.43 10.45 -10.26
CA PRO A 273 16.77 9.90 -10.43
C PRO A 273 17.59 10.62 -11.52
N GLN A 274 16.93 11.06 -12.60
CA GLN A 274 17.58 11.80 -13.69
C GLN A 274 18.02 13.19 -13.23
N THR A 275 17.15 13.88 -12.48
CA THR A 275 17.43 15.21 -11.91
C THR A 275 18.66 15.19 -11.00
N TYR A 276 18.83 14.12 -10.22
CA TYR A 276 19.95 13.98 -9.26
C TYR A 276 21.07 13.06 -9.76
N ALA A 277 21.14 12.76 -11.06
CA ALA A 277 22.09 11.80 -11.62
C ALA A 277 23.56 12.10 -11.27
N LYS A 278 23.95 13.38 -11.20
CA LYS A 278 25.31 13.79 -10.81
C LYS A 278 25.66 13.38 -9.38
N PHE A 279 24.71 13.48 -8.45
CA PHE A 279 24.89 13.05 -7.06
C PHE A 279 24.91 11.52 -6.97
N LEU A 280 24.00 10.86 -7.68
CA LEU A 280 23.86 9.40 -7.68
C LEU A 280 25.05 8.66 -8.33
N ALA A 281 25.86 9.36 -9.13
CA ALA A 281 27.11 8.84 -9.66
C ALA A 281 28.22 8.71 -8.60
N LEU A 282 28.07 9.33 -7.42
CA LEU A 282 29.02 9.21 -6.32
C LEU A 282 28.87 7.84 -5.62
N PRO A 283 29.96 7.25 -5.09
CA PRO A 283 29.90 5.97 -4.43
C PRO A 283 29.06 6.03 -3.14
N ASN A 284 28.40 4.91 -2.83
CA ASN A 284 27.56 4.73 -1.64
C ASN A 284 26.49 5.82 -1.46
N THR A 285 25.92 6.28 -2.57
CA THR A 285 24.80 7.22 -2.58
C THR A 285 23.52 6.52 -3.02
N GLY A 286 22.39 7.14 -2.69
CA GLY A 286 21.12 6.74 -3.25
C GLY A 286 20.04 7.79 -3.06
N ILE A 287 18.87 7.46 -3.59
CA ILE A 287 17.65 8.25 -3.51
C ILE A 287 16.51 7.30 -3.17
N PHE A 288 15.60 7.75 -2.32
CA PHE A 288 14.37 7.02 -2.03
C PHE A 288 13.31 7.97 -1.49
N ARG A 289 12.08 7.47 -1.43
CA ARG A 289 10.96 8.18 -0.87
C ARG A 289 10.77 7.76 0.59
N VAL A 290 10.76 8.75 1.47
CA VAL A 290 10.40 8.57 2.88
C VAL A 290 8.90 8.78 3.01
N LEU A 291 8.21 7.72 3.40
CA LEU A 291 6.76 7.72 3.56
C LEU A 291 6.35 7.99 5.02
N PRO A 292 5.13 8.53 5.24
CA PRO A 292 4.48 8.55 6.55
C PRO A 292 4.40 7.16 7.16
N TYR A 293 4.53 7.06 8.49
CA TYR A 293 4.47 5.78 9.21
C TYR A 293 3.18 5.00 8.92
N LEU A 294 2.07 5.70 8.71
CA LEU A 294 0.77 5.12 8.34
C LEU A 294 0.80 4.37 7.01
N ALA A 295 1.75 4.64 6.12
CA ALA A 295 1.90 3.89 4.87
C ALA A 295 2.44 2.48 5.11
N TYR A 296 3.27 2.29 6.13
CA TYR A 296 3.85 0.99 6.48
C TYR A 296 2.98 0.18 7.43
N HIS A 297 2.11 0.84 8.19
CA HIS A 297 1.24 0.20 9.16
C HIS A 297 -0.12 -0.11 8.55
N ARG A 298 -0.59 -1.34 8.74
CA ARG A 298 -1.94 -1.72 8.36
C ARG A 298 -2.92 -1.03 9.32
N PRO A 299 -3.90 -0.25 8.82
CA PRO A 299 -4.90 0.35 9.68
C PRO A 299 -5.79 -0.76 10.28
N LEU A 300 -5.88 -0.83 11.61
CA LEU A 300 -6.67 -1.84 12.33
C LEU A 300 -8.17 -1.78 11.95
N ASN A 301 -8.64 -0.60 11.54
CA ASN A 301 -10.01 -0.35 11.12
C ASN A 301 -10.40 -0.87 9.73
N ARG A 302 -9.46 -1.48 8.98
CA ARG A 302 -9.73 -1.99 7.63
C ARG A 302 -9.44 -3.47 7.55
N LEU A 303 -10.40 -4.22 7.01
CA LEU A 303 -10.21 -5.60 6.62
C LEU A 303 -9.20 -5.66 5.45
N GLU A 304 -8.00 -6.16 5.72
CA GLU A 304 -6.98 -6.42 4.70
C GLU A 304 -6.63 -7.90 4.65
N ASN A 305 -6.17 -8.37 3.49
CA ASN A 305 -5.73 -9.75 3.33
C ASN A 305 -4.28 -9.85 3.78
N ARG A 306 -4.00 -10.72 4.76
CA ARG A 306 -2.65 -10.89 5.30
C ARG A 306 -1.62 -11.34 4.26
N LEU A 307 -2.05 -12.07 3.23
CA LEU A 307 -1.18 -12.55 2.14
C LEU A 307 -0.83 -11.47 1.10
N VAL A 308 -1.48 -10.31 1.14
CA VAL A 308 -1.12 -9.19 0.26
C VAL A 308 0.14 -8.53 0.81
N LYS A 309 1.13 -8.38 -0.07
CA LYS A 309 2.40 -7.75 0.26
C LYS A 309 2.19 -6.35 0.84
N THR A 310 2.80 -6.08 1.98
CA THR A 310 2.77 -4.75 2.60
C THR A 310 3.47 -3.71 1.72
N VAL A 311 3.29 -2.42 2.01
CA VAL A 311 4.05 -1.36 1.30
C VAL A 311 5.55 -1.58 1.47
N GLY A 312 6.02 -1.92 2.67
CA GLY A 312 7.45 -2.20 2.92
C GLY A 312 7.99 -3.44 2.20
N GLU A 313 7.15 -4.43 1.87
CA GLU A 313 7.57 -5.58 1.07
C GLU A 313 7.62 -5.27 -0.43
N ARG A 314 6.75 -4.37 -0.91
CA ARG A 314 6.69 -3.97 -2.33
C ARG A 314 7.72 -2.90 -2.66
N TYR A 315 7.97 -2.01 -1.71
CA TYR A 315 8.89 -0.88 -1.78
C TYR A 315 9.80 -0.92 -0.54
N PRO A 316 10.79 -1.84 -0.52
CA PRO A 316 11.67 -1.99 0.63
C PRO A 316 12.57 -0.78 0.83
N PHE A 317 13.00 -0.59 2.07
CA PHE A 317 13.98 0.43 2.43
C PHE A 317 15.29 0.23 1.67
N PRO A 318 15.99 1.32 1.28
CA PRO A 318 17.20 1.19 0.50
C PRO A 318 18.29 0.50 1.32
N SER A 319 19.03 -0.37 0.65
CA SER A 319 20.17 -1.09 1.23
C SER A 319 21.37 -0.17 1.35
N LEU A 320 22.03 -0.21 2.50
CA LEU A 320 23.21 0.59 2.82
C LEU A 320 24.53 -0.09 2.42
N ALA A 321 24.45 -1.39 2.13
CA ALA A 321 25.55 -2.22 1.67
C ALA A 321 25.03 -3.46 0.96
N GLU A 322 25.95 -4.20 0.34
CA GLU A 322 25.70 -5.53 -0.19
C GLU A 322 25.32 -6.52 0.92
N THR A 323 24.45 -7.47 0.58
CA THR A 323 24.01 -8.53 1.49
C THR A 323 25.18 -9.45 1.84
N LYS A 324 25.45 -9.62 3.14
CA LYS A 324 26.45 -10.58 3.64
C LYS A 324 25.77 -11.62 4.51
N GLN A 325 25.88 -12.90 4.14
CA GLN A 325 25.33 -14.03 4.91
C GLN A 325 23.84 -13.87 5.29
N GLY A 326 23.03 -13.29 4.40
CA GLY A 326 21.60 -13.05 4.63
C GLY A 326 21.27 -11.75 5.40
N PHE A 327 22.28 -11.00 5.86
CA PHE A 327 22.12 -9.69 6.49
C PHE A 327 22.31 -8.57 5.47
N THR A 328 21.33 -7.65 5.39
CA THR A 328 21.42 -6.46 4.56
C THR A 328 21.07 -5.23 5.39
N PRO A 329 22.04 -4.39 5.78
CA PRO A 329 21.73 -3.17 6.52
C PRO A 329 20.93 -2.23 5.62
N ASN A 330 19.87 -1.63 6.16
CA ASN A 330 18.97 -0.78 5.39
C ASN A 330 18.71 0.57 6.07
N LEU A 331 18.27 1.57 5.31
CA LEU A 331 17.90 2.87 5.87
C LEU A 331 16.38 2.90 6.07
N ALA A 332 15.92 2.35 7.19
CA ALA A 332 14.51 2.27 7.55
C ALA A 332 13.91 3.62 8.01
N LEU A 333 14.14 4.69 7.25
CA LEU A 333 13.68 6.04 7.57
C LEU A 333 12.19 6.19 7.24
N GLN A 334 11.43 6.73 8.19
CA GLN A 334 10.00 7.02 8.07
C GLN A 334 9.66 8.39 8.67
N LEU A 335 8.45 8.88 8.40
CA LEU A 335 7.91 10.11 8.95
C LEU A 335 6.87 9.81 10.03
N VAL A 336 7.10 10.27 11.25
CA VAL A 336 6.13 10.22 12.35
C VAL A 336 5.76 11.65 12.71
N GLY A 337 4.57 12.07 12.28
CA GLY A 337 4.22 13.50 12.26
C GLY A 337 5.18 14.25 11.33
N GLU A 338 5.73 15.35 11.81
CA GLU A 338 6.71 16.18 11.09
C GLU A 338 8.16 15.87 11.46
N ARG A 339 8.43 14.64 11.92
CA ARG A 339 9.77 14.23 12.36
C ARG A 339 10.24 13.00 11.60
N PHE A 340 11.50 13.03 11.18
CA PHE A 340 12.21 11.84 10.71
C PHE A 340 12.46 10.91 11.89
N GLN A 341 12.19 9.62 11.69
CA GLN A 341 12.48 8.57 12.64
C GLN A 341 12.92 7.32 11.89
N VAL A 342 13.88 6.57 12.45
CA VAL A 342 14.22 5.24 11.94
C VAL A 342 13.31 4.21 12.58
N LEU A 343 12.72 3.32 11.78
CA LEU A 343 11.89 2.22 12.27
C LEU A 343 12.75 1.33 13.18
N PRO A 344 12.39 1.19 14.47
CA PRO A 344 13.15 0.34 15.39
C PRO A 344 12.95 -1.13 15.01
N SER A 345 14.05 -1.87 14.90
CA SER A 345 14.05 -3.32 14.68
C SER A 345 14.93 -3.98 15.73
N GLY A 346 14.37 -4.91 16.51
CA GLY A 346 15.11 -5.61 17.57
C GLY A 346 15.87 -4.65 18.50
N VAL A 347 17.19 -4.81 18.57
CA VAL A 347 18.11 -4.01 19.39
C VAL A 347 18.87 -2.94 18.61
N ASP A 348 18.41 -2.61 17.40
CA ASP A 348 19.03 -1.59 16.57
C ASP A 348 19.08 -0.24 17.28
N ARG A 349 20.21 0.44 17.09
CA ARG A 349 20.51 1.70 17.73
C ARG A 349 20.71 2.78 16.67
N ASN A 350 19.83 3.76 16.68
CA ASN A 350 19.80 4.83 15.70
C ASN A 350 19.68 6.18 16.40
N PHE A 351 20.55 7.12 16.04
CA PHE A 351 20.44 8.51 16.48
C PHE A 351 20.90 9.46 15.38
N MET A 352 20.28 10.63 15.34
CA MET A 352 20.49 11.62 14.30
C MET A 352 20.66 13.03 14.86
N ALA A 353 21.26 13.90 14.05
CA ALA A 353 21.43 15.32 14.31
C ALA A 353 21.15 16.13 13.03
N ASP A 354 20.49 17.28 13.18
CA ASP A 354 20.32 18.26 12.09
C ASP A 354 21.61 19.08 11.97
N LEU A 355 22.25 19.04 10.79
CA LEU A 355 23.46 19.82 10.50
C LEU A 355 23.12 21.18 9.87
N GLY A 356 21.85 21.46 9.58
CA GLY A 356 21.41 22.62 8.85
C GLY A 356 21.68 22.52 7.35
N ASN A 357 21.87 23.66 6.69
CA ASN A 357 22.04 23.74 5.25
C ASN A 357 23.50 23.47 4.79
N ILE A 358 24.05 22.31 5.18
CA ILE A 358 25.35 21.84 4.69
C ILE A 358 25.13 20.89 3.51
N PRO A 359 25.67 21.13 2.32
CA PRO A 359 25.54 20.18 1.20
C PRO A 359 26.10 18.80 1.55
N ILE A 360 25.35 17.73 1.24
CA ILE A 360 25.70 16.34 1.58
C ILE A 360 27.01 15.88 0.91
N GLU A 361 27.36 16.47 -0.22
CA GLU A 361 28.56 16.20 -0.99
C GLU A 361 29.83 16.66 -0.28
N LYS A 362 29.73 17.71 0.55
CA LYS A 362 30.85 18.31 1.29
C LYS A 362 31.20 17.54 2.56
N LEU A 363 30.38 16.57 2.97
CA LEU A 363 30.64 15.75 4.14
C LEU A 363 31.70 14.69 3.83
N ASP A 364 32.68 14.57 4.72
CA ASP A 364 33.77 13.60 4.67
C ASP A 364 33.74 12.65 5.87
N GLY A 365 34.50 11.56 5.81
CA GLY A 365 34.56 10.56 6.89
C GLY A 365 35.08 11.09 8.24
N ASN A 366 35.73 12.27 8.24
CA ASN A 366 36.21 12.94 9.45
C ASN A 366 35.25 14.04 9.94
N LEU A 367 34.16 14.28 9.21
CA LEU A 367 33.13 15.27 9.52
C LEU A 367 33.71 16.66 9.84
N LYS A 368 34.69 17.13 9.05
CA LYS A 368 35.41 18.38 9.33
C LYS A 368 34.51 19.62 9.31
N THR A 369 33.47 19.58 8.48
CA THR A 369 32.49 20.67 8.31
C THR A 369 31.40 20.69 9.39
N VAL A 370 31.36 19.70 10.27
CA VAL A 370 30.35 19.54 11.34
C VAL A 370 30.88 20.17 12.63
N THR A 371 29.98 20.66 13.49
CA THR A 371 30.35 21.21 14.79
C THR A 371 31.15 20.20 15.63
N PRO A 372 32.14 20.63 16.42
CA PRO A 372 32.99 19.73 17.19
C PRO A 372 32.20 18.78 18.12
N GLU A 373 31.10 19.26 18.69
CA GLU A 373 30.21 18.51 19.59
C GLU A 373 29.52 17.34 18.87
N ILE A 374 28.84 17.61 17.76
CA ILE A 374 28.18 16.57 16.95
C ILE A 374 29.23 15.62 16.39
N ARG A 375 30.36 16.13 15.89
CA ARG A 375 31.46 15.31 15.39
C ARG A 375 31.97 14.34 16.46
N ALA A 376 32.19 14.80 17.68
CA ALA A 376 32.63 13.95 18.78
C ALA A 376 31.56 12.90 19.14
N ALA A 377 30.28 13.30 19.23
CA ALA A 377 29.18 12.38 19.51
C ALA A 377 29.07 11.25 18.47
N PHE A 378 29.32 11.54 17.19
CA PHE A 378 29.21 10.55 16.12
C PHE A 378 30.48 9.73 15.89
N LEU A 379 31.68 10.30 16.01
CA LEU A 379 32.92 9.56 15.75
C LEU A 379 33.42 8.77 16.96
N ASN A 380 33.16 9.25 18.18
CA ASN A 380 33.72 8.65 19.39
C ASN A 380 32.73 7.75 20.13
N TYR A 381 31.46 7.69 19.71
CA TYR A 381 30.48 6.80 20.35
C TYR A 381 30.91 5.33 20.19
N GLN A 382 30.86 4.61 21.31
CA GLN A 382 31.16 3.19 21.43
C GLN A 382 29.88 2.48 21.90
N PRO A 383 29.32 1.55 21.12
CA PRO A 383 28.11 0.86 21.52
C PRO A 383 28.37 -0.06 22.72
N PRO A 384 27.41 -0.19 23.64
CA PRO A 384 27.46 -1.21 24.69
C PRO A 384 27.56 -2.61 24.10
N GLN A 385 28.39 -3.47 24.70
CA GLN A 385 28.58 -4.87 24.28
C GLN A 385 27.58 -5.85 24.92
N LYS A 386 26.69 -5.36 25.80
CA LYS A 386 25.69 -6.19 26.49
C LYS A 386 24.30 -5.95 25.92
N LEU A 387 23.54 -7.02 25.68
CA LEU A 387 22.21 -6.94 25.08
C LEU A 387 21.24 -6.07 25.89
N ASN A 388 21.23 -6.24 27.21
CA ASN A 388 20.35 -5.42 28.08
C ASN A 388 20.77 -3.95 28.08
N ALA A 389 22.07 -3.65 28.02
CA ALA A 389 22.57 -2.28 28.00
C ALA A 389 22.15 -1.57 26.70
N LEU A 390 22.24 -2.25 25.54
CA LEU A 390 21.75 -1.75 24.26
C LEU A 390 20.26 -1.40 24.33
N GLN A 391 19.44 -2.29 24.89
CA GLN A 391 18.00 -2.06 25.03
C GLN A 391 17.65 -0.91 25.99
N VAL A 392 18.39 -0.75 27.08
CA VAL A 392 18.22 0.38 28.02
C VAL A 392 18.54 1.70 27.32
N GLU A 393 19.68 1.76 26.63
CA GLU A 393 20.08 2.95 25.87
C GLU A 393 19.01 3.29 24.82
N GLN A 394 18.54 2.27 24.07
CA GLN A 394 17.47 2.39 23.05
C GLN A 394 16.25 3.14 23.59
N ARG A 395 15.73 2.70 24.73
CA ARG A 395 14.58 3.34 25.37
C ARG A 395 14.87 4.75 25.84
N GLN A 396 16.05 5.01 26.39
CA GLN A 396 16.42 6.35 26.85
C GLN A 396 16.40 7.37 25.70
N LEU A 397 16.87 7.01 24.51
CA LEU A 397 16.78 7.93 23.35
C LEU A 397 15.35 8.14 22.86
N LEU A 398 14.52 7.10 22.88
CA LEU A 398 13.12 7.21 22.45
C LEU A 398 12.27 8.04 23.43
N VAL A 399 12.57 7.96 24.72
CA VAL A 399 11.81 8.60 25.81
C VAL A 399 12.36 10.00 26.17
N SER A 400 13.50 10.42 25.61
CA SER A 400 14.14 11.70 25.94
C SER A 400 13.14 12.86 25.91
N LYS A 401 12.91 13.47 27.08
CA LYS A 401 11.86 14.48 27.32
C LYS A 401 12.12 15.83 26.63
N ASN A 402 13.36 16.10 26.21
CA ASN A 402 13.75 17.34 25.53
C ASN A 402 14.59 17.04 24.27
N PRO A 403 13.98 16.54 23.19
CA PRO A 403 14.69 16.17 21.97
C PRO A 403 15.34 17.36 21.24
N ASP A 404 14.93 18.59 21.55
CA ASP A 404 15.42 19.81 20.88
C ASP A 404 16.68 20.39 21.56
N ASN A 405 16.99 19.98 22.81
CA ASN A 405 18.20 20.40 23.54
C ASN A 405 19.30 19.33 23.55
N SER A 406 19.02 18.13 23.04
CA SER A 406 20.03 17.08 22.90
C SER A 406 20.78 17.22 21.58
N ILE A 407 22.11 17.16 21.64
CA ILE A 407 23.01 17.20 20.48
C ILE A 407 22.65 16.09 19.46
N VAL A 408 22.14 14.96 19.96
CA VAL A 408 21.66 13.82 19.17
C VAL A 408 20.32 13.33 19.69
N SER A 409 19.47 12.87 18.77
CA SER A 409 18.09 12.45 19.09
C SER A 409 17.69 11.23 18.24
N ALA A 410 16.76 10.39 18.72
CA ALA A 410 16.21 9.29 17.91
C ALA A 410 15.32 9.76 16.75
N ASN A 411 14.92 11.04 16.78
CA ASN A 411 14.11 11.68 15.76
C ASN A 411 14.57 13.13 15.56
N ALA A 412 14.29 13.69 14.40
CA ALA A 412 14.61 15.10 14.09
C ALA A 412 13.46 15.75 13.31
N PRO A 413 13.15 17.04 13.56
CA PRO A 413 12.14 17.76 12.81
C PRO A 413 12.54 17.85 11.34
N VAL A 414 11.58 17.63 10.44
CA VAL A 414 11.81 17.63 8.99
C VAL A 414 11.91 19.06 8.50
N ARG A 415 13.01 19.36 7.81
CA ARG A 415 13.28 20.66 7.18
C ARG A 415 13.84 20.40 5.80
N LEU A 416 13.18 20.97 4.79
CA LEU A 416 13.61 20.83 3.41
C LEU A 416 15.01 21.43 3.24
N ASN A 417 15.86 20.78 2.45
CA ASN A 417 17.23 21.23 2.19
C ASN A 417 18.13 21.34 3.45
N HIS A 418 17.74 20.73 4.56
CA HIS A 418 18.65 20.49 5.67
C HIS A 418 19.31 19.12 5.50
N THR A 419 20.57 19.01 5.91
CA THR A 419 21.27 17.73 5.91
C THR A 419 21.32 17.19 7.31
N TYR A 420 20.95 15.92 7.45
CA TYR A 420 20.93 15.20 8.70
C TYR A 420 22.05 14.19 8.71
N LEU A 421 22.67 14.02 9.87
CA LEU A 421 23.61 12.95 10.12
C LEU A 421 22.90 11.88 10.94
N LEU A 422 23.02 10.62 10.55
CA LEU A 422 22.45 9.45 11.22
C LEU A 422 23.57 8.45 11.49
N ARG A 423 23.72 7.99 12.73
CA ARG A 423 24.52 6.81 13.05
C ARG A 423 23.55 5.65 13.22
N SER A 424 23.71 4.63 12.38
CA SER A 424 22.86 3.45 12.36
C SER A 424 23.68 2.24 12.73
N LEU A 425 23.33 1.64 13.87
CA LEU A 425 23.86 0.36 14.32
C LEU A 425 22.74 -0.67 14.22
N GLN A 426 22.96 -1.69 13.40
CA GLN A 426 21.98 -2.73 13.12
C GLN A 426 22.52 -4.09 13.51
N PHE A 427 21.66 -4.91 14.13
CA PHE A 427 22.01 -6.23 14.66
C PHE A 427 21.01 -7.28 14.18
N GLN A 428 21.52 -8.38 13.64
CA GLN A 428 20.72 -9.57 13.38
C GLN A 428 20.93 -10.58 14.51
N LEU A 429 19.95 -10.62 15.43
CA LEU A 429 19.97 -11.57 16.54
C LEU A 429 19.49 -12.96 16.09
N PRO A 430 19.99 -14.04 16.72
CA PRO A 430 19.52 -15.39 16.48
C PRO A 430 18.04 -15.58 16.83
N GLU A 431 17.31 -16.36 16.02
CA GLU A 431 15.87 -16.60 16.22
C GLU A 431 15.55 -17.22 17.59
N ALA A 432 16.44 -18.06 18.13
CA ALA A 432 16.28 -18.67 19.45
C ALA A 432 16.18 -17.62 20.58
N ILE A 433 16.92 -16.51 20.47
CA ILE A 433 16.91 -15.42 21.45
C ILE A 433 15.65 -14.55 21.26
N LEU A 434 15.27 -14.28 20.00
CA LEU A 434 14.08 -13.48 19.69
C LEU A 434 12.77 -14.17 20.12
N THR A 435 12.68 -15.48 19.91
CA THR A 435 11.48 -16.28 20.23
C THR A 435 11.51 -16.83 21.65
N GLY A 436 12.67 -16.87 22.29
CA GLY A 436 12.86 -17.52 23.59
C GLY A 436 12.59 -19.03 23.55
N LYS A 437 12.71 -19.65 22.37
CA LYS A 437 12.52 -21.10 22.14
C LYS A 437 13.66 -21.89 22.77
N GLN A 438 13.34 -23.04 23.35
CA GLN A 438 14.36 -23.98 23.85
C GLN A 438 15.13 -24.62 22.69
N LEU A 439 16.44 -24.72 22.85
CA LEU A 439 17.33 -25.33 21.86
C LEU A 439 17.20 -26.85 21.85
N THR A 440 17.06 -27.42 20.66
CA THR A 440 17.12 -28.87 20.45
C THR A 440 18.52 -29.41 20.70
N PRO A 441 18.69 -30.72 21.02
CA PRO A 441 20.01 -31.30 21.23
C PRO A 441 20.99 -31.11 20.06
N LYS A 442 20.49 -31.07 18.81
CA LYS A 442 21.32 -30.80 17.62
C LYS A 442 21.80 -29.35 17.57
N GLU A 443 20.91 -28.39 17.83
CA GLU A 443 21.26 -26.96 17.87
C GLU A 443 22.27 -26.66 18.99
N ARG A 444 22.20 -27.37 20.11
CA ARG A 444 23.17 -27.24 21.21
C ARG A 444 24.60 -27.62 20.82
N LEU A 445 24.77 -28.51 19.84
CA LEU A 445 26.11 -28.86 19.33
C LEU A 445 26.70 -27.77 18.42
N GLN A 446 25.88 -26.81 17.98
CA GLN A 446 26.26 -25.73 17.06
C GLN A 446 26.08 -24.34 17.72
N ILE A 447 26.16 -24.25 19.05
CA ILE A 447 25.98 -22.98 19.80
C ILE A 447 26.91 -21.89 19.29
N ASP A 448 28.19 -22.20 19.02
CA ASP A 448 29.15 -21.22 18.54
C ASP A 448 28.77 -20.61 17.18
N GLU A 449 28.09 -21.38 16.32
CA GLU A 449 27.57 -20.86 15.05
C GLU A 449 26.27 -20.08 15.26
N LEU A 450 25.41 -20.54 16.16
CA LEU A 450 24.16 -19.86 16.52
C LEU A 450 24.40 -18.50 17.19
N LEU A 451 25.50 -18.34 17.92
CA LEU A 451 25.86 -17.09 18.60
C LEU A 451 26.59 -16.09 17.69
N LYS A 452 27.01 -16.48 16.48
CA LYS A 452 27.58 -15.54 15.51
C LYS A 452 26.50 -14.59 15.03
N ILE A 453 26.68 -13.31 15.33
CA ILE A 453 25.79 -12.26 14.86
C ILE A 453 26.35 -11.54 13.64
N GLN A 454 25.43 -11.12 12.77
CA GLN A 454 25.73 -10.11 11.77
C GLN A 454 25.35 -8.75 12.32
N SER A 455 26.23 -7.76 12.12
CA SER A 455 25.97 -6.40 12.55
C SER A 455 26.63 -5.38 11.62
N SER A 456 26.18 -4.14 11.68
CA SER A 456 26.69 -3.02 10.90
C SER A 456 26.68 -1.75 11.75
N ASP A 457 27.72 -0.94 11.67
CA ASP A 457 27.78 0.41 12.25
C ASP A 457 28.23 1.41 11.18
N ARG A 458 27.33 2.34 10.83
CA ARG A 458 27.53 3.28 9.72
C ARG A 458 27.06 4.67 10.09
N ILE A 459 27.80 5.66 9.61
CA ILE A 459 27.35 7.05 9.55
C ILE A 459 26.82 7.33 8.15
N ILE A 460 25.58 7.78 8.11
CA ILE A 460 24.83 8.10 6.92
C ILE A 460 24.47 9.57 6.99
N ALA A 461 24.68 10.30 5.91
CA ALA A 461 24.08 11.61 5.73
C ALA A 461 22.85 11.47 4.85
N PHE A 462 21.80 12.23 5.14
CA PHE A 462 20.63 12.29 4.28
C PHE A 462 20.05 13.71 4.23
N ARG A 463 19.44 14.06 3.09
CA ARG A 463 18.91 15.40 2.82
C ARG A 463 17.57 15.29 2.09
N PRO A 464 16.44 15.73 2.68
CA PRO A 464 15.21 15.91 1.93
C PRO A 464 15.35 17.02 0.90
N VAL A 465 15.10 16.69 -0.36
CA VAL A 465 15.25 17.60 -1.51
C VAL A 465 13.92 18.02 -2.12
N ARG A 466 12.85 17.26 -1.87
CA ARG A 466 11.49 17.57 -2.35
C ARG A 466 10.44 17.08 -1.36
N GLN A 467 9.46 17.93 -1.07
CA GLN A 467 8.23 17.53 -0.38
C GLN A 467 7.13 17.31 -1.42
N ARG A 468 6.33 16.25 -1.24
CA ARG A 468 5.19 15.93 -2.10
C ARG A 468 3.87 16.33 -1.43
N SER A 469 2.81 16.40 -2.22
CA SER A 469 1.47 16.81 -1.76
C SER A 469 0.84 15.85 -0.74
N ASP A 470 1.32 14.61 -0.68
CA ASP A 470 0.89 13.60 0.29
C ASP A 470 1.68 13.66 1.62
N GLY A 471 2.58 14.64 1.78
CA GLY A 471 3.43 14.81 2.95
C GLY A 471 4.68 13.92 2.97
N SER A 472 4.88 13.07 1.95
CA SER A 472 6.11 12.30 1.80
C SER A 472 7.27 13.17 1.30
N TYR A 473 8.50 12.70 1.52
CA TYR A 473 9.70 13.41 1.11
C TYR A 473 10.57 12.54 0.21
N THR A 474 11.13 13.15 -0.83
CA THR A 474 12.24 12.56 -1.59
C THR A 474 13.54 12.91 -0.88
N VAL A 475 14.33 11.90 -0.55
CA VAL A 475 15.57 12.03 0.23
C VAL A 475 16.74 11.48 -0.57
N LEU A 476 17.79 12.29 -0.66
CA LEU A 476 19.11 11.85 -1.06
C LEU A 476 19.86 11.37 0.17
N TRP A 477 20.60 10.27 0.04
CA TRP A 477 21.42 9.75 1.14
C TRP A 477 22.80 9.32 0.65
N ARG A 478 23.75 9.29 1.59
CA ARG A 478 25.13 8.86 1.35
C ARG A 478 25.70 8.21 2.60
N VAL A 479 26.36 7.06 2.45
CA VAL A 479 27.19 6.50 3.53
C VAL A 479 28.49 7.31 3.60
N ILE A 480 28.74 7.93 4.75
CA ILE A 480 29.90 8.78 5.01
C ILE A 480 31.06 7.98 5.57
N LYS A 481 30.76 7.05 6.49
CA LYS A 481 31.77 6.22 7.15
C LYS A 481 31.18 4.89 7.61
N GLU A 482 31.97 3.84 7.51
CA GLU A 482 31.71 2.52 8.07
C GLU A 482 32.69 2.25 9.21
N PHE A 483 32.20 1.65 10.29
CA PHE A 483 32.99 1.21 11.43
C PHE A 483 33.04 -0.31 11.50
N ASN A 484 33.87 -0.83 12.39
CA ASN A 484 33.91 -2.26 12.68
C ASN A 484 32.56 -2.74 13.21
N ALA A 485 32.13 -3.92 12.76
CA ALA A 485 30.87 -4.52 13.13
C ALA A 485 30.80 -4.77 14.67
N PRO A 486 29.86 -4.15 15.40
CA PRO A 486 29.78 -4.29 16.85
C PRO A 486 29.35 -5.71 17.26
N GLN A 487 29.91 -6.20 18.36
CA GLN A 487 29.60 -7.54 18.90
C GLN A 487 28.73 -7.43 20.17
N ILE A 488 28.03 -8.51 20.49
CA ILE A 488 27.26 -8.65 21.73
C ILE A 488 27.80 -9.87 22.48
N ASP A 489 28.38 -9.63 23.64
CA ASP A 489 29.20 -10.63 24.33
C ASP A 489 28.37 -11.58 25.21
N ASP A 490 27.17 -11.17 25.65
CA ASP A 490 26.36 -11.88 26.64
C ASP A 490 25.18 -12.67 26.05
N LEU A 491 25.17 -12.94 24.74
CA LEU A 491 24.07 -13.61 24.05
C LEU A 491 23.75 -15.01 24.59
N GLU A 492 24.77 -15.76 25.01
CA GLU A 492 24.60 -17.10 25.58
C GLU A 492 23.68 -17.11 26.80
N THR A 493 23.70 -16.04 27.61
CA THR A 493 22.90 -15.93 28.84
C THR A 493 21.39 -15.91 28.59
N TYR A 494 20.97 -15.68 27.34
CA TYR A 494 19.58 -15.61 26.91
C TYR A 494 19.08 -16.88 26.25
N LEU A 495 19.95 -17.87 26.02
CA LEU A 495 19.56 -19.17 25.48
C LEU A 495 18.89 -20.01 26.57
N LYS A 496 17.82 -20.70 26.18
CA LYS A 496 17.16 -21.70 27.02
C LYS A 496 17.53 -23.08 26.53
N TYR A 497 18.10 -23.88 27.43
CA TYR A 497 18.35 -25.28 27.18
C TYR A 497 17.05 -26.07 27.38
#